data_AF-A0A3C2AJ00-F1
#
_entry.id   AF-A0A3C2AJ00-F1
#
_cell.length_a   1.000
_cell.length_b   1.000
_cell.length_c   1.000
_cell.angle_alpha   90.00
_cell.angle_beta   90.00
_cell.angle_gamma   90.00
#
_symmetry.space_group_name_H-M   'P 1'
#
loop_
_entity.id
_entity.type
_entity.pdbx_description
1 polymer ?
#
loop_
_entity_poly.entity_id
_entity_poly.type
_entity_poly.pdbx_seq_one_letter_code
_entity_poly.pdbx_strand_id
1 'polypeptide(L)'
;MPLAKTPVMIWNKLRNKSLFMLGSIFLTLAALLVIVVFTIDDGFGLLDWPIDPEKASAYGSFIGGLGGSLFSLVGIFLIYEALMKQQELDETQRIENQIFELTSRLRDNVSAMSYRSPILDMETVEGEKCFIVFDKEYQYIHETVTELANAKKINLDVKHLSCFIHVHGFGTEIEYRLQKVIKGNSSSIDNLDFNSFFASLREKIASVDDGFYASHDKRMNQYIRHLGAIIKLARHKSIKSPADTKRFINMVRSQLTLGELSYLQKMIEVLPDELNHGDGSLKQRWQRAMNEYKFLRPLEEGF
;
A
#
# COMPACT_ATOMS: atom_id res chain seq x y z
N MET A 1 -32.42 25.02 -5.06
CA MET A 1 -32.54 24.97 -3.58
C MET A 1 -31.57 23.89 -3.08
N PRO A 2 -30.37 24.21 -2.59
CA PRO A 2 -29.41 23.19 -2.18
C PRO A 2 -29.68 22.81 -0.72
N LEU A 3 -30.08 21.56 -0.50
CA LEU A 3 -30.23 20.96 0.83
C LEU A 3 -28.85 20.67 1.45
N ALA A 4 -28.60 21.33 2.58
CA ALA A 4 -27.83 20.89 3.75
C ALA A 4 -26.57 20.02 3.55
N LYS A 5 -25.42 20.68 3.31
CA LYS A 5 -24.07 20.12 3.58
C LYS A 5 -23.54 20.45 4.99
N THR A 6 -24.37 21.02 5.87
CA THR A 6 -23.97 21.57 7.17
C THR A 6 -23.83 20.59 8.34
N PRO A 7 -24.56 19.45 8.47
CA PRO A 7 -24.42 18.64 9.69
C PRO A 7 -23.08 17.89 9.75
N VAL A 8 -22.51 17.47 8.62
CA VAL A 8 -21.24 16.72 8.57
C VAL A 8 -20.04 17.56 9.02
N MET A 9 -20.08 18.87 8.77
CA MET A 9 -18.97 19.77 9.10
C MET A 9 -18.93 20.11 10.61
N ILE A 10 -20.09 20.22 11.26
CA ILE A 10 -20.19 20.37 12.72
C ILE A 10 -19.80 19.06 13.41
N TRP A 11 -20.22 17.91 12.87
CA TRP A 11 -19.87 16.59 13.40
C TRP A 11 -18.38 16.26 13.30
N ASN A 12 -17.71 16.61 12.20
CA ASN A 12 -16.25 16.44 12.10
C ASN A 12 -15.47 17.38 13.03
N LYS A 13 -16.06 18.52 13.41
CA LYS A 13 -15.47 19.48 14.37
C LYS A 13 -15.71 19.04 15.83
N LEU A 14 -16.85 18.39 16.11
CA LEU A 14 -17.14 17.72 17.38
C LEU A 14 -16.31 16.43 17.57
N ARG A 15 -15.90 15.78 16.49
CA ARG A 15 -14.94 14.65 16.47
C ARG A 15 -13.50 15.08 16.81
N ASN A 16 -13.32 16.16 17.55
CA ASN A 16 -12.03 16.47 18.12
C ASN A 16 -11.94 15.73 19.45
N LYS A 17 -11.14 14.65 19.50
CA LYS A 17 -11.02 13.77 20.67
C LYS A 17 -10.74 14.54 21.96
N SER A 18 -10.04 15.67 21.86
CA SER A 18 -9.77 16.56 22.98
C SER A 18 -11.02 17.17 23.61
N LEU A 19 -12.10 17.42 22.84
CA LEU A 19 -13.29 18.10 23.37
C LEU A 19 -14.12 17.19 24.29
N PHE A 20 -14.29 15.91 23.95
CA PHE A 20 -15.03 14.97 24.80
C PHE A 20 -14.26 14.65 26.08
N MET A 21 -12.95 14.46 25.99
CA MET A 21 -12.08 14.25 27.14
C MET A 21 -12.03 15.49 28.06
N LEU A 22 -11.89 16.69 27.49
CA LEU A 22 -11.95 17.93 28.28
C LEU A 22 -13.33 18.15 28.90
N GLY A 23 -14.40 17.80 28.17
CA GLY A 23 -15.77 17.88 28.66
C GLY A 23 -16.03 16.93 29.84
N SER A 24 -15.55 15.69 29.78
CA SER A 24 -15.68 14.73 30.88
C SER A 24 -14.88 15.15 32.12
N ILE A 25 -13.67 15.68 31.93
CA ILE A 25 -12.86 16.25 33.02
C ILE A 25 -13.59 17.44 33.67
N PHE A 26 -14.09 18.37 32.86
CA PHE A 26 -14.82 19.54 33.35
C PHE A 26 -16.09 19.16 34.12
N LEU A 27 -16.89 18.23 33.59
CA LEU A 27 -18.10 17.74 34.26
C LEU A 27 -17.78 17.02 35.58
N THR A 28 -16.69 16.25 35.61
CA THR A 28 -16.23 15.58 36.83
C THR A 28 -15.82 16.60 37.90
N LEU A 29 -15.07 17.64 37.51
CA LEU A 29 -14.68 18.72 38.42
C LEU A 29 -15.89 19.53 38.89
N ALA A 30 -16.86 19.80 38.01
CA ALA A 30 -18.11 20.47 38.37
C ALA A 30 -18.93 19.64 39.36
N ALA A 31 -19.06 18.33 39.13
CA ALA A 31 -19.75 17.42 40.05
C ALA A 31 -19.07 17.37 41.42
N LEU A 32 -17.73 17.30 41.46
CA LEU A 32 -16.96 17.36 42.70
C LEU A 32 -17.10 18.71 43.41
N LEU A 33 -17.09 19.82 42.68
CA LEU A 33 -17.27 21.15 43.23
C LEU A 33 -18.67 21.32 43.85
N VAL A 34 -19.71 20.82 43.17
CA VAL A 34 -21.08 20.79 43.73
C VAL A 34 -21.10 20.00 45.03
N ILE A 35 -20.47 18.82 45.09
CA ILE A 35 -20.38 18.02 46.32
C ILE A 35 -19.72 18.84 47.44
N VAL A 36 -18.55 19.45 47.18
CA VAL A 36 -17.81 20.22 48.20
C VAL A 36 -18.61 21.43 48.68
N VAL A 37 -19.16 22.24 47.76
CA VAL A 37 -19.92 23.46 48.12
C VAL A 37 -21.12 23.13 49.01
N PHE A 38 -21.92 22.12 48.62
CA PHE A 38 -23.10 21.73 49.39
C PHE A 38 -22.78 20.96 50.68
N THR A 39 -21.54 20.53 50.88
CA THR A 39 -21.11 19.93 52.16
C THR A 39 -20.82 21.00 53.21
N ILE A 40 -20.43 22.21 52.76
CA ILE A 40 -20.04 23.34 53.60
C ILE A 40 -21.22 24.31 53.83
N ASP A 41 -22.20 24.33 52.93
CA ASP A 41 -23.38 25.20 53.04
C ASP A 41 -24.22 24.92 54.30
N ASP A 42 -24.58 25.97 55.06
CA ASP A 42 -25.32 25.86 56.33
C ASP A 42 -26.70 25.17 56.19
N GLY A 43 -27.29 25.20 54.98
CA GLY A 43 -28.55 24.54 54.67
C GLY A 43 -28.46 23.02 54.60
N PHE A 44 -27.28 22.48 54.25
CA PHE A 44 -27.01 21.05 54.08
C PHE A 44 -25.81 20.55 54.92
N GLY A 45 -25.23 21.44 55.73
CA GLY A 45 -23.95 21.26 56.40
C GLY A 45 -23.90 19.98 57.22
N LEU A 46 -23.04 19.06 56.81
CA LEU A 46 -22.72 17.83 57.53
C LEU A 46 -21.58 18.03 58.55
N LEU A 47 -21.05 19.25 58.64
CA LEU A 47 -19.93 19.62 59.51
C LEU A 47 -20.36 19.87 60.96
N ASP A 48 -21.65 20.05 61.22
CA ASP A 48 -22.19 20.18 62.57
C ASP A 48 -22.22 18.83 63.28
N TRP A 49 -21.75 18.81 64.52
CA TRP A 49 -21.81 17.63 65.39
C TRP A 49 -22.71 17.90 66.60
N PRO A 50 -23.70 17.05 66.89
CA PRO A 50 -24.05 15.79 66.19
C PRO A 50 -24.76 16.03 64.85
N ILE A 51 -24.54 15.12 63.89
CA ILE A 51 -25.17 15.18 62.56
C ILE A 51 -26.69 15.10 62.71
N ASP A 52 -27.40 16.05 62.09
CA ASP A 52 -28.86 16.00 61.94
C ASP A 52 -29.26 14.99 60.85
N PRO A 53 -30.01 13.91 61.18
CA PRO A 53 -30.43 12.90 60.22
C PRO A 53 -31.27 13.45 59.06
N GLU A 54 -32.07 14.50 59.28
CA GLU A 54 -32.93 15.07 58.24
C GLU A 54 -32.10 15.82 57.19
N LYS A 55 -31.14 16.64 57.64
CA LYS A 55 -30.19 17.33 56.76
C LYS A 55 -29.32 16.34 55.98
N ALA A 56 -28.85 15.29 56.63
CA ALA A 56 -28.06 14.25 55.98
C ALA A 56 -28.84 13.51 54.88
N SER A 57 -30.12 13.21 55.13
CA SER A 57 -31.02 12.59 54.15
C SER A 57 -31.29 13.51 52.94
N ALA A 58 -31.52 14.79 53.19
CA ALA A 58 -31.72 15.79 52.14
C ALA A 58 -30.47 15.98 51.27
N TYR A 59 -29.28 16.04 51.90
CA TYR A 59 -28.00 16.09 51.20
C TYR A 59 -27.77 14.86 50.32
N GLY A 60 -27.95 13.66 50.88
CA GLY A 60 -27.81 12.40 50.14
C GLY A 60 -28.74 12.32 48.93
N SER A 61 -29.98 12.79 49.08
CA SER A 61 -30.97 12.86 47.99
C SER A 61 -30.55 13.85 46.89
N PHE A 62 -30.03 15.02 47.28
CA PHE A 62 -29.55 16.03 46.34
C PHE A 62 -28.32 15.56 45.55
N ILE A 63 -27.29 15.05 46.23
CA ILE A 63 -26.07 14.53 45.59
C ILE A 63 -26.39 13.29 44.76
N GLY A 64 -27.25 12.39 45.25
CA GLY A 64 -27.71 11.22 44.50
C GLY A 64 -28.43 11.61 43.20
N GLY A 65 -29.29 12.62 43.24
CA GLY A 65 -30.00 13.13 42.07
C GLY A 65 -29.08 13.89 41.10
N LEU A 66 -28.55 15.04 41.54
CA LEU A 66 -27.77 15.95 40.69
C LEU A 66 -26.37 15.41 40.41
N GLY A 67 -25.64 15.03 41.45
CA GLY A 67 -24.29 14.46 41.34
C GLY A 67 -24.32 13.13 40.57
N GLY A 68 -25.25 12.23 40.92
CA GLY A 68 -25.44 10.97 40.21
C GLY A 68 -25.75 11.14 38.73
N SER A 69 -26.57 12.13 38.36
CA SER A 69 -26.86 12.46 36.96
C SER A 69 -25.63 12.99 36.21
N LEU A 70 -24.85 13.88 36.83
CA LEU A 70 -23.60 14.40 36.24
C LEU A 70 -22.56 13.29 36.04
N PHE A 71 -22.37 12.42 37.03
CA PHE A 71 -21.47 11.26 36.90
C PHE A 71 -21.95 10.25 35.87
N SER A 72 -23.26 10.04 35.75
CA SER A 72 -23.84 9.20 34.70
C SER A 72 -23.54 9.76 33.31
N LEU A 73 -23.64 11.09 33.14
CA LEU A 73 -23.30 11.76 31.88
C LEU A 73 -21.80 11.64 31.56
N VAL A 74 -20.92 11.79 32.56
CA VAL A 74 -19.48 11.53 32.42
C VAL A 74 -19.25 10.09 31.96
N GLY A 75 -19.93 9.11 32.57
CA GLY A 75 -19.85 7.70 32.19
C GLY A 75 -20.18 7.47 30.71
N ILE A 76 -21.26 8.09 30.22
CA ILE A 76 -21.65 8.02 28.80
C ILE A 76 -20.54 8.58 27.89
N PHE A 77 -19.94 9.72 28.26
CA PHE A 77 -18.86 10.32 27.48
C PHE A 77 -17.61 9.43 27.41
N LEU A 78 -17.24 8.81 28.54
CA LEU A 78 -16.11 7.89 28.59
C LEU A 78 -16.36 6.62 27.77
N ILE A 79 -17.56 6.04 27.86
CA ILE A 79 -17.95 4.88 27.04
C ILE A 79 -17.89 5.23 25.56
N TYR A 80 -18.43 6.40 25.17
CA TYR A 80 -18.39 6.85 23.78
C TYR A 80 -16.95 7.01 23.27
N GLU A 81 -16.07 7.63 24.06
CA GLU A 81 -14.66 7.79 23.71
C GLU A 81 -13.95 6.43 23.58
N ALA A 82 -14.22 5.50 24.50
CA ALA A 82 -13.69 4.14 24.44
C ALA A 82 -14.13 3.41 23.16
N LEU A 83 -15.42 3.47 22.81
CA LEU A 83 -15.95 2.88 21.58
C LEU A 83 -15.31 3.48 20.33
N MET A 84 -15.14 4.79 20.27
CA MET A 84 -14.48 5.46 19.13
C MET A 84 -13.01 5.06 19.01
N LYS A 85 -12.30 4.90 20.13
CA LYS A 85 -10.91 4.43 20.13
C LYS A 85 -10.82 2.96 19.71
N GLN A 86 -11.76 2.14 20.17
CA GLN A 86 -11.85 0.73 19.77
C GLN A 86 -12.09 0.59 18.27
N GLN A 87 -13.04 1.36 17.69
CA GLN A 87 -13.28 1.35 16.24
C GLN A 87 -12.03 1.68 15.42
N GLU A 88 -11.22 2.65 15.87
CA GLU A 88 -9.97 2.98 15.18
C GLU A 88 -8.95 1.84 15.25
N LEU A 89 -8.79 1.22 16.42
CA LEU A 89 -7.91 0.05 16.58
C LEU A 89 -8.39 -1.12 15.70
N ASP A 90 -9.70 -1.38 15.68
CA ASP A 90 -10.30 -2.45 14.86
C ASP A 90 -10.08 -2.19 13.36
N GLU A 91 -10.22 -0.94 12.90
CA GLU A 91 -9.93 -0.56 11.51
C GLU A 91 -8.45 -0.79 11.15
N THR A 92 -7.53 -0.36 12.01
CA THR A 92 -6.09 -0.57 11.80
C THR A 92 -5.75 -2.06 11.78
N GLN A 93 -6.27 -2.83 12.74
CA GLN A 93 -6.01 -4.26 12.83
C GLN A 93 -6.60 -5.04 11.65
N ARG A 94 -7.80 -4.66 11.19
CA ARG A 94 -8.39 -5.25 9.99
C ARG A 94 -7.51 -5.05 8.77
N ILE A 95 -6.91 -3.88 8.60
CA ILE A 95 -6.02 -3.59 7.47
C ILE A 95 -4.71 -4.34 7.59
N GLU A 96 -4.13 -4.39 8.79
CA GLU A 96 -2.94 -5.19 9.07
C GLU A 96 -3.18 -6.67 8.70
N ASN A 97 -4.31 -7.25 9.14
CA ASN A 97 -4.70 -8.61 8.77
C ASN A 97 -4.88 -8.79 7.25
N GLN A 98 -5.50 -7.84 6.56
CA GLN A 98 -5.65 -7.89 5.11
C GLN A 98 -4.30 -7.79 4.38
N ILE A 99 -3.36 -6.98 4.87
CA ILE A 99 -2.00 -6.90 4.33
C ILE A 99 -1.31 -8.25 4.52
N PHE A 100 -1.35 -8.83 5.71
CA PHE A 100 -0.78 -10.16 5.98
C PHE A 100 -1.38 -11.24 5.07
N GLU A 101 -2.70 -11.27 4.90
CA GLU A 101 -3.39 -12.23 4.04
C GLU A 101 -2.95 -12.09 2.58
N LEU A 102 -2.90 -10.86 2.05
CA LEU A 102 -2.46 -10.61 0.68
C LEU A 102 -0.98 -10.94 0.49
N THR A 103 -0.13 -10.65 1.48
CA THR A 103 1.29 -11.02 1.45
C THR A 103 1.47 -12.54 1.50
N SER A 104 0.68 -13.26 2.30
CA SER A 104 0.68 -14.73 2.31
C SER A 104 0.26 -15.28 0.95
N ARG A 105 -0.84 -14.78 0.37
CA ARG A 105 -1.29 -15.18 -0.96
C ARG A 105 -0.27 -14.86 -2.05
N LEU A 106 0.48 -13.77 -1.91
CA LEU A 106 1.56 -13.44 -2.85
C LEU A 106 2.63 -14.53 -2.81
N ARG A 107 3.03 -14.96 -1.60
CA ARG A 107 3.99 -16.06 -1.43
C ARG A 107 3.44 -17.38 -1.97
N ASP A 108 2.17 -17.68 -1.71
CA ASP A 108 1.54 -18.89 -2.24
C ASP A 108 1.54 -18.88 -3.78
N ASN A 109 1.20 -17.74 -4.39
CA ASN A 109 1.28 -17.56 -5.83
C ASN A 109 2.69 -17.77 -6.37
N VAL A 110 3.72 -17.24 -5.68
CA VAL A 110 5.12 -17.45 -6.05
C VAL A 110 5.50 -18.92 -5.94
N SER A 111 5.17 -19.58 -4.83
CA SER A 111 5.47 -21.00 -4.61
C SER A 111 4.82 -21.91 -5.64
N ALA A 112 3.63 -21.56 -6.12
CA ALA A 112 2.89 -22.26 -7.16
C ALA A 112 3.35 -21.90 -8.59
N MET A 113 4.29 -20.97 -8.76
CA MET A 113 4.85 -20.68 -10.09
C MET A 113 5.66 -21.87 -10.56
N SER A 114 5.35 -22.33 -11.78
CA SER A 114 6.15 -23.29 -12.52
C SER A 114 6.39 -22.75 -13.92
N TYR A 115 7.64 -22.79 -14.36
CA TYR A 115 8.04 -22.31 -15.67
C TYR A 115 9.07 -23.25 -16.29
N ARG A 116 8.82 -23.65 -17.53
CA ARG A 116 9.75 -24.48 -18.29
C ARG A 116 10.69 -23.55 -19.05
N SER A 117 11.96 -23.54 -18.64
CA SER A 117 12.92 -22.55 -19.14
C SER A 117 13.66 -23.03 -20.37
N PRO A 118 13.63 -22.29 -21.47
CA PRO A 118 14.37 -22.69 -22.66
C PRO A 118 15.88 -22.40 -22.56
N ILE A 119 16.33 -21.57 -21.60
CA ILE A 119 17.76 -21.44 -21.26
C ILE A 119 18.31 -22.69 -20.57
N LEU A 120 17.47 -23.41 -19.83
CA LEU A 120 17.88 -24.57 -19.02
C LEU A 120 17.47 -25.88 -19.70
N ASP A 121 17.60 -25.98 -21.03
CA ASP A 121 17.26 -27.17 -21.80
C ASP A 121 15.86 -27.72 -21.48
N MET A 122 14.90 -26.80 -21.33
CA MET A 122 13.50 -27.10 -21.05
C MET A 122 13.26 -27.80 -19.71
N GLU A 123 14.15 -27.60 -18.73
CA GLU A 123 13.91 -27.96 -17.33
C GLU A 123 12.77 -27.12 -16.73
N THR A 124 11.96 -27.76 -15.89
CA THR A 124 10.92 -27.08 -15.11
C THR A 124 11.54 -26.46 -13.87
N VAL A 125 11.35 -25.16 -13.74
CA VAL A 125 11.80 -24.34 -12.61
C VAL A 125 10.56 -23.94 -11.83
N GLU A 126 10.63 -24.07 -10.51
CA GLU A 126 9.49 -23.85 -9.62
C GLU A 126 9.80 -22.80 -8.56
N GLY A 127 8.75 -22.12 -8.10
CA GLY A 127 8.80 -21.20 -6.98
C GLY A 127 9.63 -19.94 -7.27
N GLU A 128 10.33 -19.49 -6.23
CA GLU A 128 11.20 -18.31 -6.23
C GLU A 128 12.33 -18.40 -7.26
N LYS A 129 12.75 -19.62 -7.63
CA LYS A 129 13.80 -19.83 -8.64
C LYS A 129 13.39 -19.33 -10.02
N CYS A 130 12.08 -19.22 -10.30
CA CYS A 130 11.58 -18.65 -11.55
C CYS A 130 12.10 -17.22 -11.76
N PHE A 131 12.21 -16.40 -10.71
CA PHE A 131 12.69 -15.03 -10.82
C PHE A 131 14.16 -14.94 -11.23
N ILE A 132 15.00 -15.88 -10.79
CA ILE A 132 16.41 -15.96 -11.21
C ILE A 132 16.49 -16.28 -12.70
N VAL A 133 15.62 -17.15 -13.18
CA VAL A 133 15.56 -17.54 -14.59
C VAL A 133 15.03 -16.42 -15.46
N PHE A 134 13.95 -15.74 -15.03
CA PHE A 134 13.45 -14.55 -15.71
C PHE A 134 14.53 -13.46 -15.79
N ASP A 135 15.34 -13.31 -14.75
CA ASP A 135 16.45 -12.36 -14.76
C ASP A 135 17.52 -12.72 -15.81
N LYS A 136 17.89 -14.00 -15.91
CA LYS A 136 18.82 -14.49 -16.93
C LYS A 136 18.26 -14.32 -18.34
N GLU A 137 16.97 -14.60 -18.54
CA GLU A 137 16.28 -14.37 -19.82
C GLU A 137 16.32 -12.90 -20.20
N TYR A 138 15.97 -11.99 -19.28
CA TYR A 138 16.08 -10.57 -19.54
C TYR A 138 17.50 -10.16 -19.93
N GLN A 139 18.54 -10.67 -19.24
CA GLN A 139 19.94 -10.35 -19.55
C GLN A 139 20.31 -10.81 -20.96
N TYR A 140 19.95 -12.04 -21.33
CA TYR A 140 20.20 -12.58 -22.67
C TYR A 140 19.52 -11.73 -23.76
N ILE A 141 18.27 -11.32 -23.54
CA ILE A 141 17.54 -10.42 -24.43
C ILE A 141 18.25 -9.07 -24.55
N HIS A 142 18.66 -8.53 -23.41
CA HIS A 142 19.30 -7.22 -23.35
C HIS A 142 20.62 -7.19 -24.11
N GLU A 143 21.45 -8.22 -23.94
CA GLU A 143 22.70 -8.38 -24.69
C GLU A 143 22.43 -8.50 -26.19
N THR A 144 21.48 -9.35 -26.58
CA THR A 144 21.10 -9.57 -27.98
C THR A 144 20.63 -8.28 -28.66
N VAL A 145 19.74 -7.53 -28.00
CA VAL A 145 19.22 -6.25 -28.51
C VAL A 145 20.34 -5.21 -28.58
N THR A 146 21.23 -5.17 -27.58
CA THR A 146 22.38 -4.24 -27.55
C THR A 146 23.33 -4.51 -28.72
N GLU A 147 23.69 -5.76 -28.95
CA GLU A 147 24.56 -6.17 -30.06
C GLU A 147 23.95 -5.77 -31.41
N LEU A 148 22.66 -6.03 -31.62
CA LEU A 148 21.98 -5.72 -32.87
C LEU A 148 21.82 -4.21 -33.07
N ALA A 149 21.49 -3.47 -32.02
CA ALA A 149 21.41 -2.02 -32.06
C ALA A 149 22.78 -1.40 -32.43
N ASN A 150 23.86 -1.88 -31.81
CA ASN A 150 25.21 -1.42 -32.11
C ASN A 150 25.65 -1.78 -33.53
N ALA A 151 25.42 -3.02 -33.97
CA ALA A 151 25.78 -3.49 -35.31
C ALA A 151 25.09 -2.67 -36.41
N LYS A 152 23.81 -2.31 -36.19
CA LYS A 152 23.03 -1.50 -37.14
C LYS A 152 23.11 0.02 -36.87
N LYS A 153 23.91 0.45 -35.88
CA LYS A 153 24.07 1.86 -35.46
C LYS A 153 22.73 2.55 -35.15
N ILE A 154 21.85 1.82 -34.50
CA ILE A 154 20.51 2.26 -34.12
C ILE A 154 20.58 2.92 -32.74
N ASN A 155 20.21 4.20 -32.66
CA ASN A 155 20.05 4.88 -31.37
C ASN A 155 18.67 4.54 -30.77
N LEU A 156 18.66 3.59 -29.84
CA LEU A 156 17.46 3.09 -29.17
C LEU A 156 17.60 3.12 -27.66
N ASP A 157 16.48 3.26 -26.96
CA ASP A 157 16.38 2.82 -25.57
C ASP A 157 16.35 1.28 -25.53
N VAL A 158 17.55 0.68 -25.56
CA VAL A 158 17.74 -0.76 -25.55
C VAL A 158 17.13 -1.39 -24.29
N LYS A 159 17.20 -0.72 -23.15
CA LYS A 159 16.63 -1.21 -21.89
C LYS A 159 15.11 -1.32 -22.01
N HIS A 160 14.45 -0.29 -22.52
CA HIS A 160 13.01 -0.29 -22.72
C HIS A 160 12.55 -1.40 -23.66
N LEU A 161 13.23 -1.55 -24.81
CA LEU A 161 12.92 -2.59 -25.79
C LEU A 161 13.12 -4.00 -25.22
N SER A 162 14.21 -4.24 -24.51
CA SER A 162 14.55 -5.57 -23.97
C SER A 162 13.50 -6.05 -22.97
N CYS A 163 13.09 -5.17 -22.05
CA CYS A 163 12.05 -5.47 -21.08
C CYS A 163 10.68 -5.66 -21.75
N PHE A 164 10.35 -4.88 -22.78
CA PHE A 164 9.09 -5.06 -23.52
C PHE A 164 9.02 -6.45 -24.18
N ILE A 165 10.10 -6.85 -24.85
CA ILE A 165 10.24 -8.19 -25.45
C ILE A 165 10.13 -9.26 -24.37
N HIS A 166 10.77 -9.05 -23.22
CA HIS A 166 10.74 -10.02 -22.13
C HIS A 166 9.33 -10.20 -21.52
N VAL A 167 8.57 -9.11 -21.29
CA VAL A 167 7.21 -9.22 -20.73
C VAL A 167 6.23 -9.78 -21.75
N HIS A 168 6.17 -9.18 -22.92
CA HIS A 168 5.11 -9.45 -23.87
C HIS A 168 5.42 -10.65 -24.75
N GLY A 169 6.68 -11.07 -24.82
CA GLY A 169 7.18 -12.07 -25.75
C GLY A 169 7.62 -11.43 -27.06
N PHE A 170 7.90 -12.27 -28.06
CA PHE A 170 8.28 -11.82 -29.40
C PHE A 170 7.42 -12.51 -30.47
N GLY A 171 6.79 -11.72 -31.34
CA GLY A 171 5.86 -12.20 -32.36
C GLY A 171 5.32 -11.08 -33.25
N THR A 172 4.62 -11.42 -34.33
CA THR A 172 4.18 -10.46 -35.37
C THR A 172 3.30 -9.33 -34.85
N GLU A 173 2.39 -9.60 -33.90
CA GLU A 173 1.55 -8.57 -33.28
C GLU A 173 2.37 -7.61 -32.40
N ILE A 174 3.38 -8.15 -31.72
CA ILE A 174 4.24 -7.43 -30.79
C ILE A 174 5.22 -6.55 -31.56
N GLU A 175 5.73 -7.02 -32.71
CA GLU A 175 6.57 -6.25 -33.62
C GLU A 175 5.90 -4.95 -34.05
N TYR A 176 4.60 -4.98 -34.39
CA TYR A 176 3.85 -3.77 -34.74
C TYR A 176 3.80 -2.76 -33.57
N ARG A 177 3.54 -3.24 -32.35
CA ARG A 177 3.52 -2.39 -31.14
C ARG A 177 4.90 -1.83 -30.84
N LEU A 178 5.94 -2.64 -30.96
CA LEU A 178 7.34 -2.23 -30.80
C LEU A 178 7.74 -1.15 -31.79
N GLN A 179 7.36 -1.30 -33.07
CA GLN A 179 7.59 -0.26 -34.07
C GLN A 179 6.95 1.06 -33.68
N LYS A 180 5.74 1.04 -33.10
CA LYS A 180 5.07 2.26 -32.62
C LYS A 180 5.80 2.90 -31.44
N VAL A 181 6.24 2.10 -30.47
CA VAL A 181 7.02 2.58 -29.30
C VAL A 181 8.35 3.20 -29.73
N ILE A 182 9.08 2.53 -30.64
CA ILE A 182 10.38 3.02 -31.11
C ILE A 182 10.22 4.29 -31.95
N LYS A 183 9.25 4.33 -32.87
CA LYS A 183 8.98 5.53 -33.70
C LYS A 183 8.54 6.73 -32.85
N GLY A 184 7.84 6.50 -31.74
CA GLY A 184 7.41 7.55 -30.82
C GLY A 184 8.54 8.17 -29.99
N ASN A 185 9.60 7.41 -29.70
CA ASN A 185 10.68 7.83 -28.80
C ASN A 185 11.95 8.35 -29.50
N SER A 186 12.07 8.17 -30.82
CA SER A 186 13.27 8.58 -31.55
C SER A 186 12.96 9.55 -32.68
N SER A 187 13.28 10.82 -32.43
CA SER A 187 13.15 11.96 -33.35
C SER A 187 14.18 11.96 -34.50
N SER A 188 14.92 10.87 -34.73
CA SER A 188 16.01 10.79 -35.73
C SER A 188 15.97 9.53 -36.59
N ILE A 189 14.83 8.84 -36.68
CA ILE A 189 14.70 7.57 -37.42
C ILE A 189 14.05 7.82 -38.79
N ASP A 190 14.79 8.42 -39.72
CA ASP A 190 14.34 8.53 -41.12
C ASP A 190 14.87 7.38 -42.01
N ASN A 191 15.83 6.56 -41.53
CA ASN A 191 16.49 5.53 -42.35
C ASN A 191 16.60 4.13 -41.69
N LEU A 192 15.79 3.87 -40.66
CA LEU A 192 15.89 2.60 -39.94
C LEU A 192 15.02 1.55 -40.61
N ASP A 193 15.67 0.57 -41.25
CA ASP A 193 14.99 -0.63 -41.74
C ASP A 193 14.63 -1.53 -40.54
N PHE A 194 13.52 -1.18 -39.89
CA PHE A 194 12.91 -1.95 -38.82
C PHE A 194 12.69 -3.40 -39.22
N ASN A 195 12.31 -3.66 -40.47
CA ASN A 195 12.06 -5.02 -40.93
C ASN A 195 13.35 -5.83 -40.89
N SER A 196 14.49 -5.26 -41.33
CA SER A 196 15.79 -5.92 -41.19
C SER A 196 16.22 -6.11 -39.73
N PHE A 197 15.92 -5.16 -38.84
CA PHE A 197 16.26 -5.27 -37.43
C PHE A 197 15.47 -6.40 -36.76
N PHE A 198 14.15 -6.40 -36.95
CA PHE A 198 13.27 -7.45 -36.41
C PHE A 198 13.54 -8.81 -37.05
N ALA A 199 13.93 -8.87 -38.33
CA ALA A 199 14.37 -10.11 -38.96
C ALA A 199 15.64 -10.67 -38.31
N SER A 200 16.68 -9.84 -38.12
CA SER A 200 17.91 -10.27 -37.43
C SER A 200 17.66 -10.63 -35.96
N LEU A 201 16.77 -9.91 -35.30
CA LEU A 201 16.34 -10.21 -33.94
C LEU A 201 15.63 -11.55 -33.90
N ARG A 202 14.67 -11.80 -34.81
CA ARG A 202 13.96 -13.09 -34.93
C ARG A 202 14.93 -14.23 -35.19
N GLU A 203 15.93 -14.05 -36.05
CA GLU A 203 16.92 -15.06 -36.36
C GLU A 203 17.78 -15.43 -35.15
N LYS A 204 18.33 -14.43 -34.44
CA LYS A 204 19.10 -14.65 -33.20
C LYS A 204 18.23 -15.25 -32.08
N ILE A 205 16.96 -14.89 -32.04
CA ILE A 205 16.00 -15.38 -31.05
C ILE A 205 15.56 -16.81 -31.34
N ALA A 206 15.24 -17.13 -32.59
CA ALA A 206 14.77 -18.45 -33.01
C ALA A 206 15.86 -19.53 -32.89
N SER A 207 17.13 -19.13 -32.86
CA SER A 207 18.23 -20.08 -32.62
C SER A 207 18.25 -20.66 -31.21
N VAL A 208 17.46 -20.13 -30.28
CA VAL A 208 17.49 -20.55 -28.87
C VAL A 208 16.35 -21.51 -28.52
N ASP A 209 15.11 -21.23 -28.93
CA ASP A 209 13.94 -22.14 -28.97
C ASP A 209 12.66 -21.32 -29.27
N ASP A 210 11.64 -21.91 -29.92
CA ASP A 210 10.35 -21.27 -30.20
C ASP A 210 9.57 -20.92 -28.91
N GLY A 211 9.83 -21.63 -27.80
CA GLY A 211 9.23 -21.40 -26.49
C GLY A 211 9.91 -20.30 -25.65
N PHE A 212 11.13 -19.90 -26.00
CA PHE A 212 11.97 -18.97 -25.21
C PHE A 212 11.31 -17.62 -24.97
N TYR A 213 10.51 -17.17 -25.93
CA TYR A 213 9.87 -15.85 -25.90
C TYR A 213 8.35 -15.94 -25.77
N ALA A 214 7.84 -17.01 -25.16
CA ALA A 214 6.45 -17.05 -24.72
C ALA A 214 6.21 -15.95 -23.67
N SER A 215 5.15 -15.18 -23.87
CA SER A 215 4.79 -14.03 -23.03
C SER A 215 4.79 -14.35 -21.53
N HIS A 216 5.58 -13.62 -20.74
CA HIS A 216 5.53 -13.63 -19.28
C HIS A 216 4.39 -12.78 -18.71
N ASP A 217 3.66 -12.08 -19.58
CA ASP A 217 2.66 -11.06 -19.28
C ASP A 217 1.64 -11.51 -18.22
N LYS A 218 1.05 -12.70 -18.34
CA LYS A 218 0.03 -13.17 -17.39
C LYS A 218 0.58 -13.34 -15.97
N ARG A 219 1.70 -14.08 -15.82
CA ARG A 219 2.28 -14.37 -14.50
C ARG A 219 2.83 -13.10 -13.87
N MET A 220 3.55 -12.31 -14.67
CA MET A 220 4.24 -11.14 -14.17
C MET A 220 3.30 -9.98 -13.87
N ASN A 221 2.33 -9.70 -14.74
CA ASN A 221 1.34 -8.66 -14.46
C ASN A 221 0.50 -9.01 -13.23
N GLN A 222 0.13 -10.27 -13.05
CA GLN A 222 -0.60 -10.69 -11.86
C GLN A 222 0.22 -10.45 -10.59
N TYR A 223 1.49 -10.83 -10.58
CA TYR A 223 2.40 -10.60 -9.46
C TYR A 223 2.57 -9.10 -9.15
N ILE A 224 2.90 -8.28 -10.15
CA ILE A 224 3.08 -6.83 -9.99
C ILE A 224 1.80 -6.14 -9.54
N ARG A 225 0.64 -6.52 -10.09
CA ARG A 225 -0.67 -5.97 -9.67
C ARG A 225 -1.00 -6.34 -8.24
N HIS A 226 -0.71 -7.58 -7.83
CA HIS A 226 -0.95 -8.03 -6.47
C HIS A 226 -0.07 -7.25 -5.48
N LEU A 227 1.22 -7.11 -5.78
CA LEU A 227 2.14 -6.33 -4.95
C LEU A 227 1.75 -4.84 -4.91
N GLY A 228 1.31 -4.28 -6.04
CA GLY A 228 0.76 -2.92 -6.11
C GLY A 228 -0.52 -2.73 -5.28
N ALA A 229 -1.37 -3.76 -5.19
CA ALA A 229 -2.57 -3.74 -4.34
C ALA A 229 -2.23 -3.74 -2.85
N ILE A 230 -1.21 -4.52 -2.45
CA ILE A 230 -0.69 -4.53 -1.07
C ILE A 230 -0.15 -3.14 -0.71
N ILE A 231 0.67 -2.54 -1.58
CA ILE A 231 1.20 -1.18 -1.37
C ILE A 231 0.07 -0.14 -1.31
N LYS A 232 -0.97 -0.28 -2.13
CA LYS A 232 -2.15 0.61 -2.09
C LYS A 232 -2.87 0.50 -0.75
N LEU A 233 -3.02 -0.71 -0.23
CA LEU A 233 -3.66 -0.96 1.06
C LEU A 233 -2.84 -0.42 2.24
N ALA A 234 -1.51 -0.58 2.20
CA ALA A 234 -0.59 -0.01 3.18
C ALA A 234 -0.60 1.53 3.23
N ARG A 235 -1.23 2.18 2.25
CA ARG A 235 -1.41 3.64 2.17
C ARG A 235 -2.87 4.07 2.33
N HIS A 236 -3.73 3.18 2.79
CA HIS A 236 -5.13 3.50 2.98
C HIS A 236 -5.29 4.61 4.02
N LYS A 237 -6.28 5.49 3.83
CA LYS A 237 -6.51 6.71 4.64
C LYS A 237 -6.70 6.48 6.14
N SER A 238 -7.05 5.26 6.55
CA SER A 238 -7.18 4.88 7.97
C SER A 238 -5.83 4.64 8.63
N ILE A 239 -4.76 4.41 7.85
CA ILE A 239 -3.38 4.45 8.33
C ILE A 239 -2.98 5.93 8.38
N LYS A 240 -3.04 6.50 9.58
CA LYS A 240 -2.85 7.95 9.80
C LYS A 240 -1.38 8.35 9.93
N SER A 241 -0.54 7.44 10.39
CA SER A 241 0.88 7.71 10.64
C SER A 241 1.75 7.32 9.44
N PRO A 242 2.62 8.20 8.93
CA PRO A 242 3.66 7.84 7.98
C PRO A 242 4.59 6.73 8.48
N ALA A 243 4.78 6.63 9.81
CA ALA A 243 5.58 5.56 10.41
C ALA A 243 4.92 4.18 10.24
N ASP A 244 3.59 4.10 10.37
CA ASP A 244 2.84 2.85 10.21
C ASP A 244 2.86 2.41 8.75
N THR A 245 2.65 3.34 7.81
CA THR A 245 2.81 3.07 6.36
C THR A 245 4.19 2.49 6.06
N LYS A 246 5.26 3.10 6.60
CA LYS A 246 6.63 2.61 6.44
C LYS A 246 6.82 1.22 7.05
N ARG A 247 6.26 0.96 8.24
CA ARG A 247 6.29 -0.36 8.90
C ARG A 247 5.66 -1.42 8.01
N PHE A 248 4.46 -1.18 7.48
CA PHE A 248 3.79 -2.15 6.59
C PHE A 248 4.54 -2.38 5.29
N ILE A 249 5.08 -1.32 4.66
CA ILE A 249 5.87 -1.45 3.43
C ILE A 249 7.14 -2.27 3.68
N ASN A 250 7.84 -2.04 4.80
CA ASN A 250 9.01 -2.83 5.18
C ASN A 250 8.68 -4.29 5.47
N MET A 251 7.54 -4.54 6.12
CA MET A 251 7.06 -5.89 6.38
C MET A 251 6.79 -6.65 5.08
N VAL A 252 6.16 -6.02 4.08
CA VAL A 252 5.93 -6.63 2.77
C VAL A 252 7.27 -6.90 2.07
N ARG A 253 8.18 -5.94 2.11
CA ARG A 253 9.52 -6.04 1.50
C ARG A 253 10.35 -7.17 2.10
N SER A 254 10.29 -7.40 3.42
CA SER A 254 11.04 -8.48 4.07
C SER A 254 10.55 -9.88 3.67
N GLN A 255 9.39 -9.99 3.02
CA GLN A 255 8.88 -11.24 2.47
C GLN A 255 9.33 -11.50 1.04
N LEU A 256 9.97 -10.53 0.38
CA LEU A 256 10.46 -10.68 -0.99
C LEU A 256 11.88 -11.23 -0.98
N THR A 257 12.15 -12.20 -1.85
CA THR A 257 13.50 -12.72 -2.06
C THR A 257 14.40 -11.71 -2.79
N LEU A 258 15.71 -11.92 -2.70
CA LEU A 258 16.69 -11.14 -3.48
C LEU A 258 16.46 -11.28 -4.99
N GLY A 259 16.03 -12.46 -5.46
CA GLY A 259 15.69 -12.70 -6.87
C GLY A 259 14.49 -11.85 -7.32
N GLU A 260 13.42 -11.84 -6.52
CA GLU A 260 12.25 -11.00 -6.76
C GLU A 260 12.60 -9.51 -6.77
N LEU A 261 13.37 -9.04 -5.78
CA LEU A 261 13.77 -7.62 -5.69
C LEU A 261 14.62 -7.19 -6.89
N SER A 262 15.62 -7.99 -7.26
CA SER A 262 16.51 -7.71 -8.40
C SER A 262 15.72 -7.62 -9.71
N TYR A 263 14.82 -8.59 -9.91
CA TYR A 263 13.98 -8.64 -11.09
C TYR A 263 12.99 -7.46 -11.13
N LEU A 264 12.27 -7.20 -10.04
CA LEU A 264 11.32 -6.08 -9.93
C LEU A 264 11.97 -4.72 -10.22
N GLN A 265 13.21 -4.50 -9.77
CA GLN A 265 13.95 -3.27 -10.04
C GLN A 265 14.11 -3.01 -11.55
N LYS A 266 14.38 -4.06 -12.33
CA LYS A 266 14.52 -3.96 -13.79
C LYS A 266 13.17 -3.68 -14.45
N MET A 267 12.13 -4.39 -14.02
CA MET A 267 10.80 -4.31 -14.64
C MET A 267 10.06 -3.01 -14.33
N ILE A 268 10.20 -2.46 -13.12
CA ILE A 268 9.48 -1.24 -12.72
C ILE A 268 9.99 0.00 -13.45
N GLU A 269 11.27 0.04 -13.79
CA GLU A 269 11.83 1.13 -14.60
C GLU A 269 11.29 1.14 -16.03
N VAL A 270 10.87 -0.02 -16.53
CA VAL A 270 10.40 -0.19 -17.91
C VAL A 270 8.88 -0.37 -18.02
N LEU A 271 8.17 -0.49 -16.89
CA LEU A 271 6.73 -0.72 -16.83
C LEU A 271 6.02 0.23 -17.83
N PRO A 272 5.40 -0.30 -18.91
CA PRO A 272 4.82 0.53 -19.94
C PRO A 272 3.68 1.34 -19.35
N ASP A 273 3.49 2.55 -19.88
CA ASP A 273 2.35 3.40 -19.52
C ASP A 273 1.00 2.72 -19.87
N GLU A 274 1.01 1.62 -20.62
CA GLU A 274 -0.15 0.80 -21.00
C GLU A 274 -0.77 0.00 -19.85
N LEU A 275 -0.08 -0.17 -18.71
CA LEU A 275 -0.73 -0.67 -17.47
C LEU A 275 -1.63 0.40 -16.81
N ASN A 276 -1.74 1.61 -17.40
CA ASN A 276 -2.60 2.72 -16.95
C ASN A 276 -4.03 2.65 -17.50
N HIS A 277 -4.77 1.60 -17.20
CA HIS A 277 -6.22 1.68 -17.30
C HIS A 277 -6.80 2.42 -16.07
N GLY A 278 -6.87 3.75 -16.18
CA GLY A 278 -7.98 4.53 -15.60
C GLY A 278 -7.87 5.12 -14.19
N ASP A 279 -6.84 4.84 -13.38
CA ASP A 279 -6.76 5.42 -12.02
C ASP A 279 -5.30 5.67 -11.61
N GLY A 280 -4.80 6.91 -11.79
CA GLY A 280 -3.52 7.43 -11.30
C GLY A 280 -2.33 6.47 -11.38
N SER A 281 -1.50 6.64 -12.43
CA SER A 281 -0.62 5.59 -12.98
C SER A 281 0.00 4.63 -11.97
N LEU A 282 -0.16 3.32 -12.22
CA LEU A 282 0.51 2.25 -11.49
C LEU A 282 2.02 2.56 -11.38
N LYS A 283 2.59 3.12 -12.45
CA LYS A 283 3.94 3.67 -12.53
C LYS A 283 4.24 4.76 -11.50
N GLN A 284 3.41 5.81 -11.36
CA GLN A 284 3.58 6.82 -10.30
C GLN A 284 3.44 6.23 -8.89
N ARG A 285 2.56 5.24 -8.71
CA ARG A 285 2.39 4.56 -7.40
C ARG A 285 3.66 3.79 -7.03
N TRP A 286 4.23 3.06 -8.00
CA TRP A 286 5.50 2.37 -7.88
C TRP A 286 6.68 3.32 -7.69
N GLN A 287 6.80 4.36 -8.52
CA GLN A 287 7.85 5.38 -8.39
C GLN A 287 7.82 6.05 -7.03
N ARG A 288 6.63 6.39 -6.50
CA ARG A 288 6.51 6.94 -5.16
C ARG A 288 6.86 5.90 -4.09
N ALA A 289 6.44 4.64 -4.24
CA ALA A 289 6.84 3.56 -3.33
C ALA A 289 8.37 3.32 -3.31
N MET A 290 9.01 3.36 -4.48
CA MET A 290 10.46 3.24 -4.64
C MET A 290 11.20 4.43 -4.04
N ASN A 291 10.76 5.65 -4.32
CA ASN A 291 11.48 6.88 -3.94
C ASN A 291 11.27 7.24 -2.47
N GLU A 292 10.05 7.10 -1.95
CA GLU A 292 9.69 7.53 -0.60
C GLU A 292 10.07 6.47 0.45
N TYR A 293 9.96 5.18 0.10
CA TYR A 293 10.15 4.08 1.05
C TYR A 293 11.36 3.18 0.74
N LYS A 294 12.18 3.53 -0.27
CA LYS A 294 13.33 2.73 -0.73
C LYS A 294 12.96 1.25 -0.95
N PHE A 295 11.74 0.98 -1.44
CA PHE A 295 11.13 -0.35 -1.45
C PHE A 295 11.98 -1.44 -2.11
N LEU A 296 12.74 -1.08 -3.14
CA LEU A 296 13.59 -2.00 -3.91
C LEU A 296 15.07 -2.00 -3.52
N ARG A 297 15.49 -1.22 -2.51
CA ARG A 297 16.88 -1.31 -2.03
C ARG A 297 17.07 -2.60 -1.22
N PRO A 298 18.29 -3.11 -1.06
CA PRO A 298 18.61 -4.07 0.00
C PRO A 298 18.33 -3.43 1.37
N LEU A 299 17.86 -4.21 2.36
CA LEU A 299 17.75 -3.70 3.72
C LEU A 299 19.19 -3.36 4.17
N GLU A 300 19.43 -2.11 4.56
CA GLU A 300 20.70 -1.74 5.19
C GLU A 300 20.84 -2.63 6.44
N GLU A 301 21.98 -3.31 6.60
CA GLU A 301 22.24 -4.20 7.73
C GLU A 301 21.95 -3.46 9.05
N GLY A 302 20.93 -3.88 9.80
CA GLY A 302 20.52 -3.22 11.04
C GLY A 302 19.01 -3.03 11.22
N PHE A 303 18.20 -4.01 10.80
CA PHE A 303 16.93 -4.31 11.47
C PHE A 303 17.16 -5.44 12.47
#